data_AF-A0A7S1E9I1-F1
#
_entry.id   AF-A0A7S1E9I1-F1
#
_cell.length_a   1.000
_cell.length_b   1.000
_cell.length_c   1.000
_cell.angle_alpha   90.00
_cell.angle_beta   90.00
_cell.angle_gamma   90.00
#
_symmetry.space_group_name_H-M   'P 1'
#
loop_
_entity.id
_entity.type
_entity.pdbx_description
1 polymer ?
#
loop_
_entity_poly.entity_id
_entity_poly.type
_entity_poly.pdbx_seq_one_letter_code
_entity_poly.pdbx_strand_id
1 'polypeptide(L)'
;LLSQVATVQVGPEMRRGITELDGEGEAVGGVVILRNGKNAQATIAAIKDKLKQLQSSLPQGVEIVTTYDRSSLIQRAIDNLSMKLLEEFAVVALVCVVFLWHLRSALVAIISLPLGVMAAFLVMQQQGLNANIMSLGGIAIAIGAMVDAAVVMIENAHKKLEAWQH
;
A
#
# COMPACT_ATOMS: atom_id res chain seq x y z
N LEU A 1 9.67 -53.96 -32.78
CA LEU A 1 9.88 -52.60 -32.21
C LEU A 1 8.52 -51.91 -32.08
N LEU A 2 8.26 -51.10 -31.05
CA LEU A 2 6.93 -50.59 -30.67
C LEU A 2 6.09 -49.97 -31.81
N SER A 3 6.74 -49.43 -32.84
CA SER A 3 6.13 -48.92 -34.07
C SER A 3 5.39 -49.96 -34.92
N GLN A 4 5.57 -51.26 -34.66
CA GLN A 4 4.84 -52.35 -35.33
C GLN A 4 3.47 -52.63 -34.70
N VAL A 5 3.18 -52.08 -33.52
CA VAL A 5 1.97 -52.36 -32.75
C VAL A 5 1.24 -51.11 -32.27
N ALA A 6 1.83 -49.92 -32.41
CA ALA A 6 1.21 -48.65 -32.04
C ALA A 6 1.70 -47.47 -32.89
N THR A 7 0.85 -46.46 -33.03
CA THR A 7 1.22 -45.15 -33.60
C THR A 7 1.65 -44.23 -32.46
N VAL A 8 2.91 -43.79 -32.49
CA VAL A 8 3.48 -42.86 -31.52
C VAL A 8 3.43 -41.46 -32.12
N GLN A 9 2.63 -40.58 -31.51
CA GLN A 9 2.52 -39.18 -31.90
C GLN A 9 2.59 -38.30 -30.65
N VAL A 10 3.21 -37.13 -30.78
CA VAL A 10 3.18 -36.10 -29.73
C VAL A 10 1.83 -35.40 -29.83
N GLY A 11 0.97 -35.66 -28.86
CA GLY A 11 -0.34 -35.02 -28.74
C GLY A 11 -0.43 -34.17 -27.47
N PRO A 12 -1.41 -33.26 -27.40
CA PRO A 12 -1.69 -32.53 -26.17
C PRO A 12 -2.23 -33.48 -25.09
N GLU A 13 -1.94 -33.15 -23.82
CA GLU A 13 -2.59 -33.81 -22.69
C GLU A 13 -4.09 -33.43 -22.65
N MET A 14 -4.91 -34.30 -22.04
CA MET A 14 -6.32 -34.01 -21.79
C MET A 14 -6.46 -32.71 -20.99
N ARG A 15 -7.11 -31.71 -21.58
CA ARG A 15 -7.27 -30.39 -20.98
C ARG A 15 -8.19 -30.49 -19.76
N ARG A 16 -7.74 -29.96 -18.61
CA ARG A 16 -8.52 -29.88 -17.36
C ARG A 16 -9.14 -28.51 -17.11
N GLY A 17 -8.87 -27.54 -18.00
CA GLY A 17 -9.39 -26.19 -17.95
C GLY A 17 -9.17 -25.51 -19.30
N ILE A 18 -9.98 -24.50 -19.57
CA ILE A 18 -9.88 -23.66 -20.77
C ILE A 18 -9.77 -22.22 -20.26
N THR A 19 -8.89 -21.45 -20.87
CA THR A 19 -8.74 -20.02 -20.58
C THR A 19 -9.04 -19.23 -21.83
N GLU A 20 -9.88 -18.21 -21.69
CA GLU A 20 -10.31 -17.33 -22.77
C GLU A 20 -10.01 -15.89 -22.36
N LEU A 21 -9.60 -15.08 -23.33
CA LEU A 21 -9.30 -13.67 -23.12
C LEU A 21 -10.31 -12.84 -23.88
N ASP A 22 -11.09 -12.03 -23.15
CA ASP A 22 -12.03 -11.02 -23.66
C ASP A 22 -13.03 -11.50 -24.74
N GLY A 23 -13.27 -12.82 -24.84
CA GLY A 23 -14.19 -13.42 -25.82
C GLY A 23 -13.63 -13.54 -27.24
N GLU A 24 -12.33 -13.30 -27.44
CA GLU A 24 -11.67 -13.44 -28.75
C GLU A 24 -11.12 -14.85 -29.00
N GLY A 25 -11.40 -15.79 -28.09
CA GLY A 25 -11.02 -17.19 -28.18
C GLY A 25 -10.03 -17.66 -27.12
N GLU A 26 -9.62 -18.91 -27.26
CA GLU A 26 -8.77 -19.58 -26.28
C GLU A 26 -7.37 -18.96 -26.24
N ALA A 27 -6.97 -18.50 -25.06
CA ALA A 27 -5.68 -17.88 -24.79
C ALA A 27 -4.89 -18.72 -23.80
N VAL A 28 -3.56 -18.67 -23.86
CA VAL A 28 -2.70 -19.35 -22.89
C VAL A 28 -2.67 -18.54 -21.58
N GLY A 29 -3.28 -19.08 -20.53
CA GLY A 29 -3.29 -18.47 -19.21
C GLY A 29 -2.14 -18.94 -18.31
N GLY A 30 -1.59 -18.03 -17.51
CA GLY A 30 -0.65 -18.32 -16.44
C GLY A 30 -1.03 -17.60 -15.15
N VAL A 31 -0.90 -18.27 -14.01
CA VAL A 31 -1.19 -17.68 -12.70
C VAL A 31 0.06 -17.74 -11.83
N VAL A 32 0.43 -16.62 -11.22
CA VAL A 32 1.51 -16.56 -10.25
C VAL A 32 0.92 -16.50 -8.85
N ILE A 33 1.23 -17.53 -8.05
CA ILE A 33 0.76 -17.63 -6.66
C ILE A 33 1.89 -17.18 -5.73
N LEU A 34 1.61 -16.14 -4.93
CA LEU A 34 2.53 -15.62 -3.94
C LEU A 34 2.71 -16.61 -2.79
N ARG A 35 3.96 -16.86 -2.39
CA ARG A 35 4.27 -17.64 -1.19
C ARG A 35 3.76 -16.92 0.06
N ASN A 36 3.16 -17.67 0.98
CA ASN A 36 2.64 -17.12 2.23
C ASN A 36 3.73 -16.33 3.01
N GLY A 37 3.35 -15.20 3.59
CA GLY A 37 4.23 -14.32 4.37
C GLY A 37 5.26 -13.51 3.55
N LYS A 38 5.21 -13.53 2.21
CA LYS A 38 6.10 -12.71 1.37
C LYS A 38 5.45 -11.39 0.97
N ASN A 39 6.29 -10.40 0.69
CA ASN A 39 5.85 -9.08 0.25
C ASN A 39 5.33 -9.15 -1.20
N ALA A 40 4.04 -8.84 -1.38
CA ALA A 40 3.40 -8.88 -2.67
C ALA A 40 3.96 -7.84 -3.65
N GLN A 41 4.19 -6.60 -3.20
CA GLN A 41 4.67 -5.50 -4.05
C GLN A 41 6.07 -5.80 -4.60
N ALA A 42 7.01 -6.22 -3.74
CA ALA A 42 8.36 -6.58 -4.15
C ALA A 42 8.37 -7.79 -5.10
N THR A 43 7.49 -8.77 -4.85
CA THR A 43 7.40 -9.97 -5.69
C THR A 43 6.84 -9.62 -7.08
N ILE A 44 5.80 -8.79 -7.15
CA ILE A 44 5.22 -8.35 -8.43
C ILE A 44 6.22 -7.51 -9.23
N ALA A 45 6.99 -6.64 -8.57
CA ALA A 45 8.06 -5.88 -9.23
C ALA A 45 9.10 -6.83 -9.87
N ALA A 46 9.59 -7.82 -9.12
CA ALA A 46 10.53 -8.80 -9.63
C ALA A 46 9.96 -9.64 -10.79
N ILE A 47 8.66 -9.99 -10.74
CA ILE A 47 7.99 -10.69 -11.84
C ILE A 47 7.94 -9.80 -13.09
N LYS A 48 7.54 -8.53 -12.97
CA LYS A 48 7.49 -7.59 -14.10
C LYS A 48 8.86 -7.41 -14.74
N ASP A 49 9.90 -7.26 -13.93
CA ASP A 49 11.28 -7.18 -14.42
C ASP A 49 11.69 -8.46 -15.16
N LYS A 50 11.33 -9.62 -14.63
CA LYS A 50 11.64 -10.90 -15.28
C LYS A 50 10.88 -11.09 -16.59
N LEU A 51 9.60 -10.70 -16.65
CA LEU A 51 8.80 -10.75 -17.87
C LEU A 51 9.39 -9.84 -18.95
N LYS A 52 9.83 -8.63 -18.58
CA LYS A 52 10.51 -7.72 -19.50
C LYS A 52 11.80 -8.30 -20.07
N GLN A 53 12.58 -9.01 -19.25
CA GLN A 53 13.77 -9.74 -19.73
C GLN A 53 13.43 -10.90 -20.66
N LEU A 54 12.33 -11.60 -20.42
CA LEU A 54 11.90 -12.74 -21.24
C LEU A 54 11.26 -12.31 -22.56
N GLN A 55 10.74 -11.08 -22.62
CA GLN A 55 10.02 -10.56 -23.79
C GLN A 55 10.86 -10.60 -25.07
N SER A 56 12.19 -10.40 -24.97
CA SER A 56 13.11 -10.50 -26.12
C SER A 56 13.30 -11.92 -26.65
N SER A 57 12.99 -12.92 -25.84
CA SER A 57 13.16 -14.34 -26.19
C SER A 57 11.85 -14.98 -26.69
N LEU A 58 10.76 -14.21 -26.75
CA LEU A 58 9.47 -14.71 -27.19
C LEU A 58 9.42 -14.88 -28.72
N PRO A 59 8.75 -15.93 -29.23
CA PRO A 59 8.48 -16.07 -30.66
C PRO A 59 7.67 -14.89 -31.22
N GLN A 60 7.81 -14.65 -32.52
CA GLN A 60 7.10 -13.57 -33.20
C GLN A 60 5.58 -13.76 -33.08
N GLY A 61 4.87 -12.70 -32.66
CA GLY A 61 3.41 -12.71 -32.46
C GLY A 61 2.95 -13.12 -31.06
N VAL A 62 3.84 -13.42 -30.13
CA VAL A 62 3.48 -13.71 -28.73
C VAL A 62 3.53 -12.44 -27.89
N GLU A 63 2.41 -12.08 -27.27
CA GLU A 63 2.29 -10.97 -26.33
C GLU A 63 1.86 -11.46 -24.95
N ILE A 64 2.44 -10.89 -23.90
CA ILE A 64 2.08 -11.20 -22.50
C ILE A 64 1.16 -10.08 -22.00
N VAL A 65 -0.14 -10.37 -21.96
CA VAL A 65 -1.16 -9.46 -21.44
C VAL A 65 -1.41 -9.76 -19.96
N THR A 66 -1.26 -8.75 -19.09
CA THR A 66 -1.54 -8.90 -17.66
C THR A 66 -3.03 -8.67 -17.40
N THR A 67 -3.75 -9.73 -17.03
CA THR A 67 -5.20 -9.67 -16.77
C THR A 67 -5.55 -9.24 -15.34
N TYR A 68 -4.68 -9.51 -14.36
CA TYR A 68 -4.90 -9.16 -12.97
C TYR A 68 -3.59 -8.78 -12.27
N ASP A 69 -3.54 -7.57 -11.71
CA ASP A 69 -2.38 -7.04 -10.99
C ASP A 69 -2.77 -6.38 -9.66
N ARG A 70 -2.44 -7.07 -8.56
CA ARG A 70 -2.68 -6.60 -7.19
C ARG A 70 -1.82 -5.39 -6.80
N SER A 71 -0.69 -5.15 -7.47
CA SER A 71 0.19 -4.02 -7.14
C SER A 71 -0.48 -2.67 -7.37
N SER A 72 -1.37 -2.58 -8.36
CA SER A 72 -2.15 -1.38 -8.65
C SER A 72 -3.03 -0.95 -7.46
N LEU A 73 -3.68 -1.90 -6.81
CA LEU A 73 -4.50 -1.66 -5.62
C LEU A 73 -3.65 -1.25 -4.42
N ILE A 74 -2.49 -1.89 -4.23
CA ILE A 74 -1.54 -1.52 -3.16
C ILE A 74 -1.05 -0.09 -3.36
N GLN A 75 -0.63 0.27 -4.58
CA GLN A 75 -0.11 1.61 -4.87
C GLN A 75 -1.19 2.67 -4.67
N ARG A 76 -2.39 2.45 -5.21
CA ARG A 76 -3.53 3.37 -5.00
C ARG A 76 -3.85 3.53 -3.52
N ALA A 77 -3.78 2.48 -2.72
CA ALA A 77 -4.01 2.57 -1.28
C ALA A 77 -2.96 3.43 -0.56
N ILE A 78 -1.68 3.25 -0.90
CA ILE A 78 -0.56 4.04 -0.34
C ILE A 78 -0.68 5.51 -0.76
N ASP A 79 -0.97 5.77 -2.03
CA ASP A 79 -1.10 7.14 -2.56
C ASP A 79 -2.29 7.86 -1.91
N ASN A 80 -3.44 7.19 -1.82
CA ASN A 80 -4.64 7.77 -1.20
C ASN A 80 -4.39 8.09 0.26
N LEU A 81 -3.74 7.19 1.00
CA LEU A 81 -3.40 7.45 2.39
C LEU A 81 -2.41 8.61 2.54
N SER A 82 -1.34 8.63 1.73
CA SER A 82 -0.33 9.68 1.81
C SER A 82 -0.96 11.05 1.58
N MET A 83 -1.89 11.14 0.64
CA MET A 83 -2.71 12.34 0.43
C MET A 83 -3.60 12.66 1.63
N LYS A 84 -4.27 11.66 2.22
CA LYS A 84 -5.15 11.89 3.39
C LYS A 84 -4.41 12.33 4.63
N LEU A 85 -3.24 11.77 4.92
CA LEU A 85 -2.39 12.21 6.02
C LEU A 85 -1.93 13.66 5.83
N LEU A 86 -1.64 14.06 4.60
CA LEU A 86 -1.25 15.43 4.28
C LEU A 86 -2.43 16.41 4.41
N GLU A 87 -3.62 16.00 3.96
CA GLU A 87 -4.86 16.76 4.18
C GLU A 87 -5.16 16.93 5.67
N GLU A 88 -5.09 15.84 6.46
CA GLU A 88 -5.29 15.87 7.91
C GLU A 88 -4.28 16.80 8.60
N PHE A 89 -3.00 16.68 8.26
CA PHE A 89 -1.96 17.55 8.81
C PHE A 89 -2.21 19.03 8.50
N ALA A 90 -2.60 19.34 7.26
CA ALA A 90 -2.90 20.71 6.84
C ALA A 90 -4.10 21.28 7.60
N VAL A 91 -5.17 20.51 7.77
CA VAL A 91 -6.37 20.93 8.52
C VAL A 91 -6.02 21.15 10.00
N VAL A 92 -5.27 20.23 10.61
CA VAL A 92 -4.84 20.36 12.01
C VAL A 92 -3.96 21.59 12.21
N ALA A 93 -2.98 21.82 11.33
CA ALA A 93 -2.13 22.99 11.39
C ALA A 93 -2.96 24.29 11.29
N LEU A 94 -3.93 24.33 10.37
CA LEU A 94 -4.83 25.47 10.21
C LEU A 94 -5.66 25.74 11.47
N VAL A 95 -6.30 24.71 12.03
CA VAL A 95 -7.09 24.84 13.27
C VAL A 95 -6.22 25.31 14.42
N CYS A 96 -5.02 24.73 14.59
CA CYS A 96 -4.09 25.15 15.65
C CYS A 96 -3.68 26.63 15.51
N VAL A 97 -3.42 27.11 14.29
CA VAL A 97 -3.07 28.52 14.06
C VAL A 97 -4.24 29.45 14.39
N VAL A 98 -5.46 29.09 13.99
CA VAL A 98 -6.67 29.90 14.23
C VAL A 98 -7.00 29.98 15.73
N PHE A 99 -6.93 28.87 16.46
CA PHE A 99 -7.31 28.83 17.88
C PHE A 99 -6.25 29.39 18.83
N LEU A 100 -4.96 29.11 18.56
CA LEU A 100 -3.91 29.48 19.51
C LEU A 100 -3.39 30.90 19.28
N TRP A 101 -3.53 31.47 18.08
CA TRP A 101 -2.97 32.77 17.64
C TRP A 101 -1.46 32.97 17.97
N HIS A 102 -0.79 31.92 18.44
CA HIS A 102 0.57 31.93 18.93
C HIS A 102 1.33 30.77 18.27
N LEU A 103 2.10 31.11 17.23
CA LEU A 103 2.75 30.17 16.32
C LEU A 103 3.65 29.16 17.04
N ARG A 104 4.31 29.58 18.13
CA ARG A 104 5.21 28.70 18.91
C ARG A 104 4.47 27.58 19.62
N SER A 105 3.25 27.84 20.08
CA SER A 105 2.43 26.86 20.79
C SER A 105 1.81 25.87 19.79
N ALA A 106 1.36 26.36 18.64
CA ALA A 106 0.89 25.52 17.54
C ALA A 106 1.99 24.57 17.01
N LEU A 107 3.25 25.02 16.95
CA LEU A 107 4.38 24.20 16.52
C LEU A 107 4.56 22.92 17.37
N VAL A 108 4.23 22.95 18.66
CA VAL A 108 4.32 21.76 19.52
C VAL A 108 3.35 20.67 19.06
N ALA A 109 2.09 21.04 18.80
CA ALA A 109 1.09 20.10 18.28
C ALA A 109 1.45 19.59 16.87
N ILE A 110 1.90 20.51 16.01
CA ILE A 110 2.30 20.20 14.62
C ILE A 110 3.47 19.21 14.59
N ILE A 111 4.47 19.35 15.46
CA ILE A 111 5.65 18.45 15.50
C ILE A 111 5.31 17.11 16.17
N SER A 112 4.41 17.10 17.15
CA SER A 112 3.99 15.86 17.83
C SER A 112 3.36 14.85 16.88
N LEU A 113 2.66 15.33 15.84
CA LEU A 113 1.97 14.47 14.87
C LEU A 113 2.93 13.59 14.05
N PRO A 114 3.90 14.14 13.29
CA PRO A 114 4.88 13.35 12.56
C PRO A 114 5.67 12.40 13.45
N LEU A 115 6.02 12.82 14.67
CA LEU A 115 6.71 12.00 15.66
C LEU A 115 5.87 10.78 16.07
N GLY A 116 4.58 10.98 16.36
CA GLY A 116 3.66 9.90 16.71
C GLY A 116 3.46 8.91 15.58
N VAL A 117 3.33 9.41 14.34
CA VAL A 117 3.22 8.57 13.14
C VAL A 117 4.50 7.76 12.92
N MET A 118 5.68 8.39 13.02
CA MET A 118 6.97 7.68 12.92
C MET A 118 7.09 6.59 13.99
N ALA A 119 6.68 6.87 15.23
CA ALA A 119 6.70 5.88 16.30
C ALA A 119 5.76 4.69 16.00
N ALA A 120 4.57 4.95 15.44
CA ALA A 120 3.65 3.89 15.01
C ALA A 120 4.27 3.02 13.91
N PHE A 121 4.90 3.62 12.90
CA PHE A 121 5.60 2.87 11.85
C PHE A 121 6.76 2.03 12.38
N LEU A 122 7.50 2.56 13.36
CA LEU A 122 8.60 1.84 14.01
C LEU A 122 8.09 0.59 14.74
N VAL A 123 7.00 0.72 15.50
CA VAL A 123 6.36 -0.41 16.19
C VAL A 123 5.78 -1.42 15.19
N MET A 124 5.13 -0.95 14.12
CA MET A 124 4.63 -1.81 13.05
C MET A 124 5.75 -2.63 12.40
N GLN A 125 6.90 -2.00 12.14
CA GLN A 125 8.06 -2.68 11.58
C GLN A 125 8.58 -3.78 12.52
N GLN A 126 8.64 -3.53 13.83
CA GLN A 126 9.05 -4.54 14.82
C GLN A 126 8.07 -5.72 14.92
N GLN A 127 6.77 -5.47 14.76
CA GLN A 127 5.74 -6.51 14.76
C GLN A 127 5.60 -7.25 13.42
N GLY A 128 6.34 -6.83 12.38
CA GLY A 128 6.21 -7.38 11.03
C GLY A 128 4.88 -7.03 10.35
N LEU A 129 4.20 -5.98 10.82
CA LEU A 129 2.94 -5.51 10.23
C LEU A 129 3.23 -4.72 8.96
N ASN A 130 2.58 -5.10 7.87
CA ASN A 130 2.67 -4.35 6.62
C ASN A 130 1.84 -3.07 6.69
N ALA A 131 2.30 -2.04 5.97
CA ALA A 131 1.50 -0.85 5.67
C ALA A 131 0.39 -1.25 4.69
N ASN A 132 -0.82 -1.43 5.21
CA ASN A 132 -2.01 -1.75 4.44
C ASN A 132 -3.15 -0.81 4.87
N ILE A 133 -4.26 -0.82 4.13
CA ILE A 133 -5.40 0.09 4.37
C ILE A 133 -5.90 -0.01 5.83
N MET A 134 -5.89 -1.19 6.44
CA MET A 134 -6.38 -1.39 7.81
C MET A 134 -5.42 -0.82 8.86
N SER A 135 -4.12 -1.12 8.76
CA SER A 135 -3.12 -0.59 9.70
C SER A 135 -2.99 0.92 9.58
N LEU A 136 -3.01 1.44 8.36
CA LEU A 136 -2.92 2.86 8.08
C LEU A 136 -4.20 3.62 8.45
N GLY A 137 -5.37 3.01 8.26
CA GLY A 137 -6.65 3.56 8.75
C GLY A 137 -6.68 3.67 10.28
N GLY A 138 -6.05 2.72 10.99
CA GLY A 138 -5.86 2.82 12.44
C GLY A 138 -4.98 4.03 12.84
N ILE A 139 -3.90 4.28 12.10
CA ILE A 139 -3.05 5.47 12.31
C ILE A 139 -3.84 6.75 12.07
N ALA A 140 -4.65 6.83 11.01
CA ALA A 140 -5.48 8.01 10.72
C ALA A 140 -6.47 8.33 11.85
N ILE A 141 -7.14 7.32 12.42
CA ILE A 141 -8.02 7.52 13.59
C ILE A 141 -7.22 7.98 14.81
N ALA A 142 -6.04 7.38 15.04
CA ALA A 142 -5.19 7.74 16.18
C ALA A 142 -4.65 9.17 16.11
N ILE A 143 -4.42 9.69 14.90
CA ILE A 143 -4.01 11.09 14.67
C ILE A 143 -5.02 12.07 15.26
N GLY A 144 -6.32 11.86 15.02
CA GLY A 144 -7.37 12.74 15.55
C GLY A 144 -7.33 12.82 17.09
N ALA A 145 -7.22 11.67 17.76
CA ALA A 145 -7.16 11.62 19.22
C ALA A 145 -5.84 12.22 19.78
N MET A 146 -4.73 12.03 19.07
CA MET A 146 -3.42 12.57 19.48
C MET A 146 -3.41 14.10 19.43
N VAL A 147 -4.02 14.69 18.39
CA VAL A 147 -4.12 16.14 18.24
C VAL A 147 -4.99 16.74 19.33
N ASP A 148 -6.15 16.14 19.61
CA ASP A 148 -7.06 16.61 20.67
C ASP A 148 -6.33 16.70 22.02
N ALA A 149 -5.60 15.65 22.39
CA ALA A 149 -4.81 15.64 23.62
C ALA A 149 -3.72 16.73 23.64
N ALA A 150 -3.04 16.97 22.51
CA ALA A 150 -2.02 18.01 22.40
C ALA A 150 -2.63 19.42 22.54
N VAL A 151 -3.74 19.68 21.86
CA VAL A 151 -4.42 20.98 21.88
C VAL A 151 -4.95 21.30 23.28
N VAL A 152 -5.62 20.35 23.94
CA VAL A 152 -6.14 20.52 25.32
C VAL A 152 -5.00 20.84 26.29
N MET A 153 -3.85 20.18 26.16
CA MET A 153 -2.68 20.44 27.01
C MET A 153 -2.13 21.86 26.80
N ILE A 154 -2.02 22.30 25.53
CA ILE A 154 -1.52 23.61 25.18
C ILE A 154 -2.46 24.72 25.68
N GLU A 155 -3.77 24.54 25.51
CA GLU A 155 -4.77 25.50 25.99
C GLU A 155 -4.72 25.63 27.52
N ASN A 156 -4.64 24.51 28.24
CA ASN A 156 -4.51 24.51 29.69
C ASN A 156 -3.22 25.19 30.17
N ALA A 157 -2.11 25.00 29.46
CA ALA A 157 -0.86 25.67 29.75
C ALA A 157 -0.96 27.21 29.53
N HIS A 158 -1.65 27.64 28.47
CA HIS A 158 -1.94 29.06 28.23
C HIS A 158 -2.80 29.66 29.35
N LYS A 159 -3.90 29.01 29.73
CA LYS A 159 -4.77 29.46 30.84
C LYS A 159 -4.02 29.62 32.16
N LYS A 160 -3.12 28.69 32.48
CA LYS A 160 -2.29 28.78 33.70
C LYS A 160 -1.28 29.93 33.66
N LEU A 161 -0.71 30.22 32.50
CA LEU A 161 0.22 31.35 32.33
C LEU A 161 -0.51 32.70 32.45
N GLU A 162 -1.69 32.84 31.85
CA GLU A 162 -2.53 34.04 31.99
C GLU A 162 -2.95 34.27 33.44
N ALA A 163 -3.38 33.22 34.14
CA ALA A 163 -3.78 33.30 35.55
C ALA A 163 -2.63 33.63 36.53
N TRP A 164 -1.37 33.46 36.11
CA TRP A 164 -0.19 33.80 36.92
C TRP A 164 0.34 35.21 36.65
N GLN A 165 -0.05 35.82 35.53
CA GLN A 165 0.28 37.21 35.18
C GLN A 165 -0.69 38.24 35.79
N HIS A 166 -1.81 37.79 36.34
CA HIS A 166 -2.77 38.58 37.11
C HIS A 166 -2.69 38.25 38.60
#